data_AF-A0A6H9RQP9-F1
#
_entry.id   AF-A0A6H9RQP9-F1
#
_cell.length_a   1.000
_cell.length_b   1.000
_cell.length_c   1.000
_cell.angle_alpha   90.00
_cell.angle_beta   90.00
_cell.angle_gamma   90.00
#
_symmetry.space_group_name_H-M   'P 1'
#
loop_
_entity.id
_entity.type
_entity.pdbx_description
1 polymer ?
#
loop_
_entity_poly.entity_id
_entity_poly.type
_entity_poly.pdbx_seq_one_letter_code
_entity_poly.pdbx_strand_id
1 'polypeptide(L)'
;MGHSQGTLIALLAQALLMDKGQRCADTLILVDSPYSVLPKVTPKDHDTLATLIGIVSAVTQTPHAQPPLSALRDIKTYGGRSGPRWSPTQGSRPDKIGNHTVFPERDNRGKVYVYFCPDDTTVALDDVQGIGTYGVPDATPDGRPAMTALQSLGFYQRLWTKRQRDGEPVLVGKSPQPEFIRAPGEHRYPGASMLIGVASQAPIAKGQERLINAEALTPPHAPQMFGGEAIQGSPTTAGLDKPDEVAKSIALGKDAATFLWIRMPAEYDAPNTTQQEALARFNGLTEDPEDHTRAVRKGAARTRTSSFHEREETPREARARMERDQREWGANSYHSAILRSPENQRWVTAMDIAIGQAHCLDDPRMREVLVAIADWKMDKTLFDQVGRLPGWSRLSAEAQLLVRASHLYYDKGTFPPSDLVSLTPPSLLAGNSKKGGAL
;
A
#
# COMPACT_ATOMS: atom_id res chain seq x y z
N MET A 1 -0.68 -8.95 -5.45
CA MET A 1 -0.02 -7.63 -5.46
C MET A 1 0.09 -7.16 -4.02
N GLY A 2 1.29 -6.75 -3.60
CA GLY A 2 1.51 -6.05 -2.33
C GLY A 2 1.84 -4.58 -2.61
N HIS A 3 1.49 -3.71 -1.67
CA HIS A 3 1.78 -2.27 -1.73
C HIS A 3 2.45 -1.83 -0.44
N SER A 4 3.48 -0.99 -0.52
CA SER A 4 4.19 -0.46 0.65
C SER A 4 4.63 -1.59 1.59
N GLN A 5 4.41 -1.49 2.89
CA GLN A 5 4.73 -2.55 3.86
C GLN A 5 4.04 -3.90 3.55
N GLY A 6 2.92 -3.90 2.82
CA GLY A 6 2.27 -5.12 2.34
C GLY A 6 3.14 -5.92 1.37
N THR A 7 4.15 -5.32 0.74
CA THR A 7 5.14 -6.07 -0.06
C THR A 7 6.01 -6.96 0.81
N LEU A 8 6.37 -6.53 2.02
CA LEU A 8 7.14 -7.32 2.98
C LEU A 8 6.34 -8.53 3.45
N ILE A 9 5.04 -8.34 3.72
CA ILE A 9 4.11 -9.42 4.05
C ILE A 9 4.00 -10.40 2.88
N ALA A 10 3.87 -9.90 1.64
CA ALA A 10 3.79 -10.75 0.46
C ALA A 10 5.05 -11.60 0.24
N LEU A 11 6.24 -11.02 0.45
CA LEU A 11 7.52 -11.73 0.38
C LEU A 11 7.66 -12.76 1.50
N LEU A 12 7.36 -12.38 2.75
CA LEU A 12 7.38 -13.27 3.90
C LEU A 12 6.45 -14.47 3.72
N ALA A 13 5.25 -14.25 3.19
CA ALA A 13 4.30 -15.31 2.92
C ALA A 13 4.88 -16.38 1.97
N GLN A 14 5.68 -15.99 0.97
CA GLN A 14 6.33 -16.95 0.07
C GLN A 14 7.38 -17.78 0.80
N ALA A 15 8.19 -17.13 1.65
CA ALA A 15 9.18 -17.84 2.45
C ALA A 15 8.55 -18.85 3.41
N LEU A 16 7.44 -18.49 4.05
CA LEU A 16 6.66 -19.40 4.90
C LEU A 16 6.01 -20.55 4.12
N LEU A 17 5.57 -20.32 2.89
CA LEU A 17 5.05 -21.39 2.02
C LEU A 17 6.14 -22.41 1.70
N MET A 18 7.35 -21.94 1.38
CA MET A 18 8.49 -22.81 1.09
C MET A 18 8.89 -23.70 2.26
N ASP A 19 8.93 -23.15 3.48
CA ASP A 19 9.21 -23.94 4.69
C ASP A 19 8.14 -25.01 4.97
N LYS A 20 6.91 -24.77 4.52
CA LYS A 20 5.79 -25.73 4.61
C LYS A 20 5.72 -26.69 3.43
N GLY A 21 6.67 -26.65 2.49
CA GLY A 21 6.64 -27.42 1.25
C GLY A 21 5.43 -27.09 0.36
N GLN A 22 4.87 -25.89 0.50
CA GLN A 22 3.74 -25.40 -0.27
C GLN A 22 4.23 -24.55 -1.45
N ARG A 23 3.40 -24.44 -2.47
CA ARG A 23 3.72 -23.63 -3.65
C ARG A 23 3.59 -22.14 -3.34
N CYS A 24 4.52 -21.34 -3.86
CA CYS A 24 4.44 -19.89 -3.90
C CYS A 24 3.30 -19.39 -4.82
N ALA A 25 2.99 -18.10 -4.72
CA ALA A 25 2.11 -17.41 -5.65
C ALA A 25 2.67 -17.48 -7.09
N ASP A 26 1.80 -17.61 -8.09
CA ASP A 26 2.22 -17.63 -9.50
C ASP A 26 2.79 -16.29 -9.97
N THR A 27 2.32 -15.18 -9.39
CA THR A 27 2.85 -13.86 -9.71
C THR A 27 2.85 -12.99 -8.47
N LEU A 28 3.96 -12.27 -8.27
CA LEU A 28 4.02 -11.17 -7.32
C LEU A 28 4.16 -9.85 -8.06
N ILE A 29 3.46 -8.83 -7.57
CA ILE A 29 3.65 -7.45 -7.99
C ILE A 29 3.87 -6.66 -6.71
N LEU A 30 5.04 -6.05 -6.57
CA LEU A 30 5.45 -5.26 -5.42
C LEU A 30 5.41 -3.79 -5.84
N VAL A 31 4.51 -3.02 -5.26
CA VAL A 31 4.30 -1.61 -5.59
C VAL A 31 4.82 -0.77 -4.44
N ASP A 32 5.64 0.24 -4.72
CA ASP A 32 6.14 1.20 -3.72
C ASP A 32 6.79 0.49 -2.51
N SER A 33 7.52 -0.59 -2.79
CA SER A 33 8.11 -1.47 -1.78
C SER A 33 9.19 -0.77 -0.93
N PRO A 34 9.10 -0.78 0.41
CA PRO A 34 10.16 -0.31 1.29
C PRO A 34 11.33 -1.30 1.40
N TYR A 35 11.20 -2.51 0.83
CA TYR A 35 12.29 -3.50 0.83
C TYR A 35 13.52 -2.91 0.14
N SER A 36 14.71 -3.05 0.75
CA SER A 36 15.95 -2.58 0.15
C SER A 36 16.93 -3.72 -0.08
N VAL A 37 17.71 -3.60 -1.15
CA VAL A 37 18.80 -4.52 -1.50
C VAL A 37 20.18 -3.90 -1.20
N LEU A 38 20.21 -2.69 -0.63
CA LEU A 38 21.45 -1.96 -0.41
C LEU A 38 22.07 -2.34 0.94
N PRO A 39 23.37 -2.68 0.99
CA PRO A 39 24.03 -3.09 2.25
C PRO A 39 23.95 -2.04 3.36
N LYS A 40 23.99 -0.74 3.01
CA LYS A 40 24.00 0.38 3.97
C LYS A 40 22.74 0.42 4.87
N VAL A 41 21.59 0.03 4.34
CA VAL A 41 20.29 0.07 5.02
C VAL A 41 19.80 -1.33 5.42
N THR A 42 20.55 -2.36 5.03
CA THR A 42 20.27 -3.73 5.44
C THR A 42 20.60 -3.88 6.93
N PRO A 43 19.71 -4.46 7.75
CA PRO A 43 20.01 -4.71 9.15
C PRO A 43 21.29 -5.52 9.31
N LYS A 44 22.06 -5.24 10.38
CA LYS A 44 23.31 -5.95 10.66
C LYS A 44 23.05 -7.46 10.72
N ASP A 45 23.96 -8.23 10.11
CA ASP A 45 23.90 -9.70 10.03
C ASP A 45 22.80 -10.27 9.12
N HIS A 46 22.09 -9.43 8.36
CA HIS A 46 21.12 -9.84 7.33
C HIS A 46 21.68 -9.63 5.93
N ASP A 47 21.15 -10.40 4.97
CA ASP A 47 21.42 -10.25 3.54
C ASP A 47 20.09 -10.17 2.78
N THR A 48 19.57 -8.95 2.63
CA THR A 48 18.30 -8.72 1.95
C THR A 48 18.37 -9.00 0.45
N LEU A 49 19.53 -8.81 -0.19
CA LEU A 49 19.69 -9.16 -1.60
C LEU A 49 19.60 -10.68 -1.79
N ALA A 50 20.35 -11.46 -1.01
CA ALA A 50 20.27 -12.92 -1.09
C ALA A 50 18.89 -13.46 -0.72
N THR A 51 18.24 -12.86 0.29
CA THR A 51 16.86 -13.20 0.66
C THR A 51 15.88 -12.96 -0.49
N LEU A 52 15.98 -11.80 -1.16
CA LEU A 52 15.11 -11.48 -2.30
C LEU A 52 15.37 -12.45 -3.47
N ILE A 53 16.63 -12.75 -3.78
CA ILE A 53 17.00 -13.74 -4.79
C ILE A 53 16.40 -15.12 -4.46
N GLY A 54 16.50 -15.55 -3.21
CA GLY A 54 15.94 -16.83 -2.75
C GLY A 54 14.42 -16.89 -2.91
N ILE A 55 13.71 -15.83 -2.50
CA ILE A 55 12.26 -15.74 -2.65
C ILE A 55 11.84 -15.69 -4.11
N VAL A 56 12.51 -14.89 -4.94
CA VAL A 56 12.23 -14.80 -6.38
C VAL A 56 12.45 -16.15 -7.04
N SER A 57 13.57 -16.82 -6.76
CA SER A 57 13.84 -18.18 -7.26
C SER A 57 12.72 -19.16 -6.88
N ALA A 58 12.28 -19.14 -5.62
CA ALA A 58 11.18 -20.00 -5.16
C ALA A 58 9.85 -19.71 -5.87
N VAL A 59 9.54 -18.45 -6.14
CA VAL A 59 8.32 -18.04 -6.86
C VAL A 59 8.37 -18.50 -8.33
N THR A 60 9.52 -18.36 -8.98
CA THR A 60 9.62 -18.54 -10.44
C THR A 60 10.09 -19.92 -10.89
N GLN A 61 10.62 -20.75 -9.98
CA GLN A 61 11.12 -22.09 -10.31
C GLN A 61 10.00 -23.09 -10.62
N THR A 62 8.85 -22.98 -9.93
CA THR A 62 7.72 -23.92 -10.10
C THR A 62 6.39 -23.20 -10.28
N PRO A 63 6.21 -22.41 -11.36
CA PRO A 63 4.92 -21.79 -11.65
C PRO A 63 3.87 -22.86 -11.94
N HIS A 64 2.61 -22.53 -11.65
CA HIS A 64 1.51 -23.44 -11.90
C HIS A 64 1.29 -23.60 -13.41
N ALA A 65 1.36 -24.82 -13.94
CA ALA A 65 1.23 -25.05 -15.39
C ALA A 65 -0.24 -25.09 -15.88
N GLN A 66 -1.20 -25.24 -14.95
CA GLN A 66 -2.61 -25.52 -15.25
C GLN A 66 -3.57 -24.41 -14.75
N PRO A 67 -4.79 -24.31 -15.28
CA PRO A 67 -5.13 -24.75 -16.62
C PRO A 67 -4.19 -24.09 -17.66
N PRO A 68 -3.99 -24.68 -18.85
CA PRO A 68 -3.33 -23.96 -19.93
C PRO A 68 -4.17 -22.74 -20.30
N LEU A 69 -3.52 -21.68 -20.80
CA LEU A 69 -4.23 -20.45 -21.22
C LEU A 69 -5.38 -20.75 -22.20
N SER A 70 -5.25 -21.74 -23.07
CA SER A 70 -6.30 -22.15 -24.01
C SER A 70 -7.61 -22.57 -23.35
N ALA A 71 -7.54 -23.15 -22.15
CA ALA A 71 -8.72 -23.55 -21.39
C ALA A 71 -9.39 -22.35 -20.70
N LEU A 72 -8.72 -21.20 -20.58
CA LEU A 72 -9.30 -19.98 -20.00
C LEU A 72 -10.21 -19.20 -20.97
N ARG A 73 -10.66 -19.81 -22.09
CA ARG A 73 -11.57 -19.18 -23.07
C ARG A 73 -13.04 -19.54 -22.91
N ASP A 74 -13.37 -20.68 -22.29
CA ASP A 74 -14.77 -21.08 -22.10
C ASP A 74 -15.35 -20.54 -20.78
N ILE A 75 -16.31 -19.63 -20.87
CA ILE A 75 -16.94 -18.96 -19.72
C ILE A 75 -17.45 -19.93 -18.64
N LYS A 76 -17.83 -21.16 -19.02
CA LYS A 76 -18.29 -22.20 -18.10
C LYS A 76 -17.17 -22.79 -17.23
N THR A 77 -15.91 -22.66 -17.66
CA THR A 77 -14.75 -23.30 -17.02
C THR A 77 -13.89 -22.33 -16.21
N TYR A 78 -13.86 -21.03 -16.55
CA TYR A 78 -12.96 -20.06 -15.90
C TYR A 78 -13.66 -18.90 -15.17
N GLY A 79 -15.00 -18.86 -15.12
CA GLY A 79 -15.73 -17.96 -14.20
C GLY A 79 -15.54 -16.45 -14.42
N GLY A 80 -15.25 -16.00 -15.65
CA GLY A 80 -15.16 -14.57 -16.00
C GLY A 80 -13.78 -13.90 -15.84
N ARG A 81 -12.73 -14.68 -15.54
CA ARG A 81 -11.32 -14.19 -15.43
C ARG A 81 -10.73 -13.65 -16.73
N SER A 82 -11.14 -14.20 -17.87
CA SER A 82 -10.82 -13.65 -19.20
C SER A 82 -12.08 -13.04 -19.83
N GLY A 83 -11.89 -12.05 -20.70
CA GLY A 83 -13.00 -11.41 -21.40
C GLY A 83 -13.39 -12.17 -22.67
N PRO A 84 -14.58 -11.89 -23.25
CA PRO A 84 -15.00 -12.50 -24.52
C PRO A 84 -14.08 -12.17 -25.71
N ARG A 85 -13.25 -11.13 -25.58
CA ARG A 85 -12.25 -10.71 -26.59
C ARG A 85 -10.83 -11.16 -26.26
N TRP A 86 -10.70 -12.20 -25.45
CA TRP A 86 -9.42 -12.74 -24.98
C TRP A 86 -9.07 -14.08 -25.63
N SER A 87 -7.77 -14.31 -25.83
CA SER A 87 -7.18 -15.56 -26.28
C SER A 87 -5.84 -15.79 -25.61
N PRO A 88 -5.29 -17.02 -25.68
CA PRO A 88 -3.94 -17.32 -25.23
C PRO A 88 -2.83 -16.51 -25.93
N THR A 89 -3.14 -15.83 -27.02
CA THR A 89 -2.17 -15.11 -27.86
C THR A 89 -2.45 -13.61 -27.98
N GLN A 90 -3.67 -13.16 -27.70
CA GLN A 90 -4.07 -11.75 -27.78
C GLN A 90 -5.29 -11.46 -26.93
N GLY A 91 -5.41 -10.22 -26.48
CA GLY A 91 -6.60 -9.68 -25.86
C GLY A 91 -7.00 -8.36 -26.50
N SER A 92 -8.17 -7.85 -26.10
CA SER A 92 -8.59 -6.50 -26.43
C SER A 92 -9.11 -5.79 -25.20
N ARG A 93 -8.71 -4.53 -25.02
CA ARG A 93 -9.16 -3.68 -23.90
C ARG A 93 -9.80 -2.39 -24.41
N PRO A 94 -10.89 -1.92 -23.77
CA PRO A 94 -11.48 -0.63 -24.08
C PRO A 94 -10.71 0.52 -23.43
N ASP A 95 -10.59 1.65 -24.11
CA ASP A 95 -10.22 2.94 -23.50
C ASP A 95 -11.40 3.54 -22.70
N LYS A 96 -11.26 4.79 -22.24
CA LYS A 96 -12.31 5.48 -21.47
C LYS A 96 -13.61 5.72 -22.24
N ILE A 97 -13.56 5.77 -23.57
CA ILE A 97 -14.70 6.06 -24.45
C ILE A 97 -15.20 4.82 -25.20
N GLY A 98 -14.60 3.65 -24.94
CA GLY A 98 -15.03 2.35 -25.46
C GLY A 98 -14.31 1.89 -26.73
N ASN A 99 -13.32 2.64 -27.24
CA ASN A 99 -12.52 2.16 -28.36
C ASN A 99 -11.62 1.04 -27.90
N HIS A 100 -11.45 0.04 -28.76
CA HIS A 100 -10.74 -1.17 -28.40
C HIS A 100 -9.35 -1.19 -29.02
N THR A 101 -8.35 -1.47 -28.19
CA THR A 101 -6.99 -1.76 -28.63
C THR A 101 -6.70 -3.25 -28.46
N VAL A 102 -6.14 -3.87 -29.50
CA VAL A 102 -5.66 -5.25 -29.45
C VAL A 102 -4.23 -5.26 -28.92
N PHE A 103 -3.94 -6.23 -28.06
CA PHE A 103 -2.61 -6.43 -27.49
C PHE A 103 -2.23 -7.92 -27.52
N PRO A 104 -0.94 -8.26 -27.62
CA PRO A 104 -0.49 -9.65 -27.50
C PRO A 104 -0.65 -10.13 -26.05
N GLU A 105 -1.11 -11.36 -25.88
CA GLU A 105 -1.23 -12.01 -24.57
C GLU A 105 0.02 -12.83 -24.25
N ARG A 106 0.30 -12.98 -22.95
CA ARG A 106 1.44 -13.71 -22.41
C ARG A 106 1.06 -14.44 -21.12
N ASP A 107 1.75 -15.53 -20.85
CA ASP A 107 1.65 -16.20 -19.56
C ASP A 107 2.53 -15.47 -18.55
N ASN A 108 1.91 -14.96 -17.47
CA ASN A 108 2.61 -14.22 -16.41
C ASN A 108 2.89 -15.08 -15.16
N ARG A 109 2.59 -16.37 -15.21
CA ARG A 109 2.94 -17.30 -14.13
C ARG A 109 4.46 -17.45 -14.06
N GLY A 110 5.00 -17.47 -12.85
CA GLY A 110 6.44 -17.53 -12.57
C GLY A 110 7.14 -16.19 -12.75
N LYS A 111 6.47 -15.07 -12.42
CA LYS A 111 7.05 -13.73 -12.54
C LYS A 111 6.91 -12.91 -11.28
N VAL A 112 7.93 -12.09 -11.02
CA VAL A 112 7.91 -11.09 -9.94
C VAL A 112 8.13 -9.72 -10.56
N TYR A 113 7.19 -8.81 -10.35
CA TYR A 113 7.28 -7.44 -10.80
C TYR A 113 7.54 -6.49 -9.64
N VAL A 114 8.42 -5.52 -9.82
CA VAL A 114 8.49 -4.30 -9.01
C VAL A 114 7.98 -3.13 -9.82
N TYR A 115 6.99 -2.44 -9.29
CA TYR A 115 6.62 -1.11 -9.76
C TYR A 115 7.25 -0.10 -8.84
N PHE A 116 8.12 0.74 -9.41
CA PHE A 116 8.83 1.74 -8.64
C PHE A 116 8.59 3.15 -9.21
N CYS A 117 8.62 4.12 -8.31
CA CYS A 117 8.30 5.51 -8.56
C CYS A 117 9.34 6.41 -7.90
N PRO A 118 10.24 7.09 -8.65
CA PRO A 118 11.21 8.01 -8.06
C PRO A 118 10.55 9.26 -7.46
N ASP A 119 9.25 9.49 -7.74
CA ASP A 119 8.43 10.54 -7.11
C ASP A 119 7.92 10.13 -5.72
N ASP A 120 7.93 8.84 -5.37
CA ASP A 120 7.55 8.36 -4.05
C ASP A 120 8.57 8.82 -3.00
N THR A 121 8.11 9.68 -2.08
CA THR A 121 8.92 10.24 -0.99
C THR A 121 8.78 9.50 0.33
N THR A 122 7.87 8.52 0.45
CA THR A 122 7.61 7.78 1.69
C THR A 122 8.66 6.70 1.92
N VAL A 123 9.00 5.93 0.88
CA VAL A 123 10.05 4.89 0.96
C VAL A 123 11.41 5.37 0.45
N ALA A 124 11.53 6.68 0.23
CA ALA A 124 12.75 7.38 -0.17
C ALA A 124 13.69 7.72 1.00
N LEU A 125 13.27 7.46 2.25
CA LEU A 125 14.06 7.81 3.43
C LEU A 125 15.46 7.20 3.37
N ASP A 126 16.47 7.94 3.82
CA ASP A 126 17.90 7.58 3.75
C ASP A 126 18.24 6.25 4.44
N ASP A 127 17.46 5.90 5.47
CA ASP A 127 17.53 4.67 6.25
C ASP A 127 16.66 3.53 5.71
N VAL A 128 15.80 3.81 4.72
CA VAL A 128 14.97 2.82 4.03
C VAL A 128 15.53 2.49 2.65
N GLN A 129 15.69 3.50 1.78
CA GLN A 129 16.11 3.38 0.38
C GLN A 129 15.43 2.21 -0.34
N GLY A 130 14.09 2.21 -0.31
CA GLY A 130 13.28 1.12 -0.83
C GLY A 130 13.38 0.96 -2.34
N ILE A 131 13.33 -0.27 -2.83
CA ILE A 131 13.28 -0.57 -4.27
C ILE A 131 12.00 0.00 -4.92
N GLY A 132 10.99 0.36 -4.13
CA GLY A 132 9.79 1.07 -4.54
C GLY A 132 10.03 2.51 -4.98
N THR A 133 11.05 3.21 -4.45
CA THR A 133 11.44 4.53 -4.96
C THR A 133 12.51 4.41 -6.03
N TYR A 134 13.54 3.59 -5.78
CA TYR A 134 14.78 3.64 -6.55
C TYR A 134 14.93 2.57 -7.63
N GLY A 135 14.02 1.59 -7.68
CA GLY A 135 14.19 0.37 -8.46
C GLY A 135 15.41 -0.45 -8.00
N VAL A 136 15.63 -1.60 -8.64
CA VAL A 136 16.79 -2.44 -8.35
C VAL A 136 17.94 -2.05 -9.28
N PRO A 137 19.14 -1.70 -8.76
CA PRO A 137 20.32 -1.43 -9.59
C PRO A 137 20.89 -2.72 -10.19
N ASP A 138 21.68 -2.63 -11.25
CA ASP A 138 22.34 -3.80 -11.88
C ASP A 138 23.26 -4.54 -10.91
N ALA A 139 24.00 -3.79 -10.09
CA ALA A 139 24.78 -4.27 -8.98
C ALA A 139 24.61 -3.35 -7.76
N THR A 140 24.79 -3.89 -6.56
CA THR A 140 24.86 -3.10 -5.33
C THR A 140 26.17 -2.29 -5.27
N PRO A 141 26.26 -1.27 -4.38
CA PRO A 141 27.47 -0.46 -4.26
C PRO A 141 28.76 -1.22 -3.90
N ASP A 142 28.64 -2.38 -3.26
CA ASP A 142 29.72 -3.31 -2.95
C ASP A 142 30.02 -4.32 -4.09
N GLY A 143 29.38 -4.17 -5.25
CA GLY A 143 29.69 -4.91 -6.48
C GLY A 143 28.93 -6.24 -6.64
N ARG A 144 27.97 -6.57 -5.76
CA ARG A 144 27.20 -7.81 -5.90
C ARG A 144 26.16 -7.65 -7.02
N PRO A 145 25.99 -8.65 -7.90
CA PRO A 145 24.97 -8.59 -8.95
C PRO A 145 23.57 -8.60 -8.34
N ALA A 146 22.79 -7.54 -8.61
CA ALA A 146 21.42 -7.37 -8.11
C ALA A 146 20.43 -7.60 -9.25
N MET A 147 20.03 -6.57 -10.00
CA MET A 147 19.16 -6.75 -11.18
C MET A 147 19.77 -7.72 -12.19
N THR A 148 21.10 -7.73 -12.32
CA THR A 148 21.83 -8.70 -13.15
C THR A 148 21.54 -10.15 -12.78
N ALA A 149 21.40 -10.46 -11.49
CA ALA A 149 21.05 -11.80 -11.01
C ALA A 149 19.54 -12.04 -11.05
N LEU A 150 18.73 -11.05 -10.67
CA LEU A 150 17.28 -11.19 -10.58
C LEU A 150 16.60 -11.35 -11.96
N GLN A 151 17.08 -10.65 -12.99
CA GLN A 151 16.45 -10.70 -14.32
C GLN A 151 16.47 -12.10 -14.96
N SER A 152 17.49 -12.91 -14.65
CA SER A 152 17.58 -14.29 -15.17
C SER A 152 16.63 -15.25 -14.45
N LEU A 153 16.04 -14.81 -13.33
CA LEU A 153 15.10 -15.58 -12.51
C LEU A 153 13.64 -15.19 -12.77
N GLY A 154 13.32 -14.37 -13.77
CA GLY A 154 11.94 -13.90 -14.01
C GLY A 154 11.50 -12.75 -13.11
N PHE A 155 12.46 -11.92 -12.68
CA PHE A 155 12.19 -10.65 -12.01
C PHE A 155 12.17 -9.49 -13.02
N TYR A 156 11.17 -8.64 -12.89
CA TYR A 156 10.91 -7.54 -13.80
C TYR A 156 10.68 -6.24 -13.03
N GLN A 157 11.05 -5.10 -13.61
CA GLN A 157 10.71 -3.80 -13.05
C GLN A 157 10.13 -2.83 -14.07
N ARG A 158 9.17 -2.01 -13.61
CA ARG A 158 8.56 -0.91 -14.37
C ARG A 158 8.81 0.41 -13.66
N LEU A 159 9.29 1.40 -14.41
CA LEU A 159 9.39 2.79 -13.97
C LEU A 159 8.04 3.48 -14.14
N TRP A 160 7.55 4.09 -13.06
CA TRP A 160 6.40 4.98 -13.05
C TRP A 160 6.88 6.36 -12.63
N THR A 161 6.48 7.42 -13.33
CA THR A 161 6.85 8.77 -12.89
C THR A 161 5.89 9.81 -13.44
N LYS A 162 5.72 10.92 -12.71
CA LYS A 162 4.97 12.09 -13.20
C LYS A 162 5.82 12.99 -14.11
N ARG A 163 7.10 12.70 -14.25
CA ARG A 163 8.04 13.47 -15.09
C ARG A 163 7.60 13.47 -16.55
N GLN A 164 7.90 14.58 -17.21
CA GLN A 164 7.79 14.76 -18.65
C GLN A 164 9.16 15.11 -19.22
N ARG A 165 9.42 14.66 -20.45
CA ARG A 165 10.63 14.95 -21.22
C ARG A 165 10.19 15.45 -22.58
N ASP A 166 10.70 16.61 -22.97
CA ASP A 166 10.33 17.30 -24.22
C ASP A 166 8.81 17.54 -24.36
N GLY A 167 8.14 17.81 -23.24
CA GLY A 167 6.69 18.03 -23.17
C GLY A 167 5.85 16.75 -23.15
N GLU A 168 6.47 15.58 -23.28
CA GLU A 168 5.79 14.29 -23.34
C GLU A 168 5.96 13.47 -22.05
N PRO A 169 4.96 12.67 -21.65
CA PRO A 169 5.07 11.80 -20.49
C PRO A 169 6.11 10.69 -20.70
N VAL A 170 6.83 10.32 -19.63
CA VAL A 170 7.65 9.11 -19.64
C VAL A 170 6.72 7.89 -19.62
N LEU A 171 6.64 7.19 -20.75
CA LEU A 171 5.69 6.08 -20.94
C LEU A 171 6.13 4.81 -20.21
N VAL A 172 5.16 4.13 -19.59
CA VAL A 172 5.29 2.79 -19.01
C VAL A 172 5.07 1.74 -20.11
N GLY A 173 5.92 0.71 -20.15
CA GLY A 173 5.75 -0.39 -21.10
C GLY A 173 6.35 -0.14 -22.49
N LYS A 174 7.39 0.69 -22.57
CA LYS A 174 8.31 0.69 -23.72
C LYS A 174 9.02 -0.67 -23.86
N SER A 175 9.65 -0.91 -25.01
CA SER A 175 10.54 -2.07 -25.18
C SER A 175 11.62 -2.08 -24.08
N PRO A 176 12.02 -3.27 -23.58
CA PRO A 176 13.05 -3.39 -22.55
C PRO A 176 14.32 -2.60 -22.87
N GLN A 177 14.71 -1.71 -21.97
CA GLN A 177 15.86 -0.82 -22.14
C GLN A 177 16.30 -0.18 -20.81
N PRO A 178 17.55 0.29 -20.69
CA PRO A 178 17.92 1.24 -19.66
C PRO A 178 17.08 2.52 -19.76
N GLU A 179 16.63 3.03 -18.63
CA GLU A 179 15.85 4.26 -18.56
C GLU A 179 16.37 5.15 -17.45
N PHE A 180 16.50 6.45 -17.73
CA PHE A 180 16.81 7.44 -16.69
C PHE A 180 15.71 7.45 -15.63
N ILE A 181 16.10 7.26 -14.37
CA ILE A 181 15.25 7.59 -13.23
C ILE A 181 15.37 9.08 -12.88
N ARG A 182 16.49 9.69 -13.28
CA ARG A 182 16.70 11.14 -13.29
C ARG A 182 17.54 11.56 -14.49
N ALA A 183 16.91 12.15 -15.49
CA ALA A 183 17.60 12.69 -16.66
C ALA A 183 18.34 14.01 -16.32
N PRO A 184 19.28 14.46 -17.16
CA PRO A 184 19.91 15.77 -17.01
C PRO A 184 18.87 16.91 -16.99
N GLY A 185 19.01 17.85 -16.04
CA GLY A 185 18.09 18.99 -15.89
C GLY A 185 16.89 18.71 -14.97
N GLU A 186 16.62 17.44 -14.66
CA GLU A 186 15.54 17.07 -13.76
C GLU A 186 15.88 17.30 -12.27
N HIS A 187 14.86 17.69 -11.49
CA HIS A 187 14.97 17.88 -10.03
C HIS A 187 15.47 16.61 -9.33
N ARG A 188 16.31 16.82 -8.30
CA ARG A 188 16.96 15.78 -7.49
C ARG A 188 15.97 14.97 -6.65
N TYR A 189 14.86 15.58 -6.25
CA TYR A 189 13.79 15.00 -5.43
C TYR A 189 12.45 15.34 -6.07
N PRO A 190 11.92 14.48 -6.95
CA PRO A 190 10.81 14.89 -7.81
C PRO A 190 9.44 14.89 -7.11
N GLY A 191 9.33 14.28 -5.93
CA GLY A 191 8.18 14.39 -5.04
C GLY A 191 8.31 15.40 -3.89
N ALA A 192 9.45 16.10 -3.74
CA ALA A 192 9.63 17.01 -2.62
C ALA A 192 8.94 18.37 -2.87
N SER A 193 7.96 18.71 -2.02
CA SER A 193 7.68 20.10 -1.69
C SER A 193 8.98 20.75 -1.18
N MET A 194 9.28 21.97 -1.63
CA MET A 194 10.53 22.70 -1.36
C MET A 194 10.91 22.82 0.14
N LEU A 195 10.02 22.49 1.07
CA LEU A 195 10.10 22.98 2.45
C LEU A 195 10.37 21.92 3.53
N ILE A 196 10.08 20.61 3.35
CA ILE A 196 10.14 19.66 4.50
C ILE A 196 10.72 18.27 4.18
N GLY A 197 10.62 17.75 2.94
CA GLY A 197 11.00 16.35 2.64
C GLY A 197 12.46 16.10 2.21
N VAL A 198 13.21 17.15 1.86
CA VAL A 198 14.50 17.00 1.16
C VAL A 198 15.63 16.46 2.06
N ALA A 199 15.59 16.76 3.36
CA ALA A 199 16.72 16.52 4.26
C ALA A 199 16.88 15.05 4.70
N SER A 200 15.84 14.23 4.60
CA SER A 200 15.84 12.83 5.03
C SER A 200 15.80 11.82 3.87
N GLN A 201 15.81 12.29 2.62
CA GLN A 201 15.67 11.43 1.43
C GLN A 201 17.00 11.15 0.76
N ALA A 202 17.19 9.89 0.35
CA ALA A 202 18.36 9.54 -0.44
C ALA A 202 18.28 10.17 -1.83
N PRO A 203 19.33 10.88 -2.27
CA PRO A 203 19.30 11.60 -3.53
C PRO A 203 19.39 10.68 -4.74
N ILE A 204 18.67 11.03 -5.81
CA ILE A 204 18.85 10.41 -7.12
C ILE A 204 19.96 11.16 -7.89
N ALA A 205 21.01 10.45 -8.28
CA ALA A 205 22.13 11.04 -9.00
C ALA A 205 21.68 11.50 -10.40
N LYS A 206 22.30 12.58 -10.90
CA LYS A 206 22.01 13.09 -12.25
C LYS A 206 22.46 12.05 -13.27
N GLY A 207 21.59 11.69 -14.22
CA GLY A 207 21.87 10.67 -15.22
C GLY A 207 21.82 9.25 -14.68
N GLN A 208 21.26 9.04 -13.49
CA GLN A 208 21.11 7.70 -12.94
C GLN A 208 20.06 6.92 -13.75
N GLU A 209 20.42 5.70 -14.13
CA GLU A 209 19.59 4.79 -14.91
C GLU A 209 19.22 3.54 -14.11
N ARG A 210 18.18 2.86 -14.60
CA ARG A 210 17.78 1.51 -14.21
C ARG A 210 17.41 0.72 -15.45
N LEU A 211 17.74 -0.57 -15.47
CA LEU A 211 17.23 -1.48 -16.48
C LEU A 211 15.72 -1.67 -16.30
N ILE A 212 14.93 -1.25 -17.27
CA ILE A 212 13.49 -1.51 -17.31
C ILE A 212 13.29 -2.70 -18.25
N ASN A 213 13.09 -3.88 -17.67
CA ASN A 213 13.06 -5.14 -18.42
C ASN A 213 11.67 -5.78 -18.54
N ALA A 214 10.65 -5.21 -17.88
CA ALA A 214 9.28 -5.70 -18.01
C ALA A 214 8.79 -5.61 -19.47
N GLU A 215 7.94 -6.53 -19.87
CA GLU A 215 7.51 -6.64 -21.27
C GLU A 215 6.79 -5.39 -21.75
N ALA A 216 6.95 -5.11 -23.04
CA ALA A 216 6.30 -3.99 -23.70
C ALA A 216 4.76 -4.09 -23.61
N LEU A 217 4.12 -2.93 -23.63
CA LEU A 217 2.67 -2.78 -23.68
C LEU A 217 2.26 -2.23 -25.04
N THR A 218 1.05 -2.56 -25.48
CA THR A 218 0.56 -2.16 -26.81
C THR A 218 -0.71 -1.32 -26.67
N PRO A 219 -0.64 0.01 -26.87
CA PRO A 219 0.56 0.85 -26.80
C PRO A 219 1.14 0.94 -25.37
N PRO A 220 2.36 1.48 -25.22
CA PRO A 220 2.86 1.99 -23.95
C PRO A 220 1.89 3.02 -23.34
N HIS A 221 1.88 3.11 -22.02
CA HIS A 221 0.89 3.88 -21.26
C HIS A 221 1.50 5.15 -20.66
N ALA A 222 0.81 6.29 -20.82
CA ALA A 222 1.14 7.51 -20.09
C ALA A 222 0.59 7.40 -18.65
N PRO A 223 1.45 7.33 -17.63
CA PRO A 223 1.02 7.06 -16.27
C PRO A 223 0.19 8.22 -15.69
N GLN A 224 -0.94 7.90 -15.05
CA GLN A 224 -1.79 8.87 -14.37
C GLN A 224 -1.40 8.93 -12.89
N MET A 225 -0.55 9.89 -12.53
CA MET A 225 0.08 9.98 -11.20
C MET A 225 -0.61 10.94 -10.23
N PHE A 226 -1.54 11.76 -10.70
CA PHE A 226 -2.21 12.82 -9.92
C PHE A 226 -3.60 12.43 -9.42
N GLY A 227 -3.97 11.15 -9.52
CA GLY A 227 -5.30 10.68 -9.15
C GLY A 227 -5.61 10.95 -7.68
N GLY A 228 -6.79 11.52 -7.40
CA GLY A 228 -7.28 11.75 -6.04
C GLY A 228 -6.75 13.01 -5.32
N GLU A 229 -5.85 13.77 -5.94
CA GLU A 229 -5.38 15.03 -5.36
C GLU A 229 -6.53 16.05 -5.25
N ALA A 230 -6.62 16.73 -4.11
CA ALA A 230 -7.60 17.80 -3.90
C ALA A 230 -7.22 19.08 -4.63
N ILE A 231 -5.92 19.36 -4.72
CA ILE A 231 -5.35 20.35 -5.65
C ILE A 231 -4.32 19.61 -6.49
N GLN A 232 -4.61 19.52 -7.78
CA GLN A 232 -3.75 18.79 -8.71
C GLN A 232 -2.37 19.42 -8.80
N GLY A 233 -1.33 18.59 -8.72
CA GLY A 233 0.05 18.98 -8.91
C GLY A 233 0.44 19.14 -10.38
N SER A 234 1.75 19.17 -10.62
CA SER A 234 2.34 19.22 -11.95
C SER A 234 3.51 18.23 -12.05
N PRO A 235 4.09 18.02 -13.25
CA PRO A 235 5.29 17.21 -13.42
C PRO A 235 6.43 17.63 -12.47
N THR A 236 6.51 18.90 -12.09
CA THR A 236 7.59 19.46 -11.25
C THR A 236 7.16 19.84 -9.83
N THR A 237 5.85 19.94 -9.55
CA THR A 237 5.32 20.39 -8.25
C THR A 237 4.36 19.34 -7.68
N ALA A 238 4.46 19.04 -6.38
CA ALA A 238 3.53 18.13 -5.72
C ALA A 238 2.12 18.75 -5.64
N GLY A 239 1.08 17.95 -5.86
CA GLY A 239 -0.29 18.36 -5.53
C GLY A 239 -0.55 18.31 -4.04
N LEU A 240 -1.76 18.66 -3.62
CA LEU A 240 -2.21 18.57 -2.24
C LEU A 240 -3.29 17.51 -2.07
N ASP A 241 -3.08 16.62 -1.11
CA ASP A 241 -4.05 15.62 -0.68
C ASP A 241 -4.81 16.13 0.57
N LYS A 242 -6.11 15.88 0.58
CA LYS A 242 -6.90 15.95 1.81
C LYS A 242 -6.46 14.81 2.75
N PRO A 243 -6.43 15.04 4.06
CA PRO A 243 -6.28 13.95 5.02
C PRO A 243 -7.38 12.90 4.79
N ASP A 244 -7.01 11.63 4.63
CA ASP A 244 -7.99 10.55 4.61
C ASP A 244 -8.51 10.26 6.03
N GLU A 245 -9.50 9.37 6.18
CA GLU A 245 -10.08 9.07 7.49
C GLU A 245 -9.10 8.45 8.49
N VAL A 246 -8.07 7.75 8.00
CA VAL A 246 -7.02 7.18 8.85
C VAL A 246 -6.10 8.30 9.35
N ALA A 247 -5.66 9.18 8.46
CA ALA A 247 -4.84 10.34 8.78
C ALA A 247 -5.55 11.30 9.74
N LYS A 248 -6.86 11.56 9.52
CA LYS A 248 -7.71 12.31 10.46
C LYS A 248 -7.72 11.63 11.83
N SER A 249 -7.96 10.32 11.88
CA SER A 249 -8.00 9.57 13.15
C SER A 249 -6.65 9.60 13.89
N ILE A 250 -5.53 9.45 13.16
CA ILE A 250 -4.18 9.56 13.72
C ILE A 250 -3.92 10.98 14.24
N ALA A 251 -4.34 12.01 13.50
CA ALA A 251 -4.17 13.40 13.91
C ALA A 251 -4.92 13.68 15.22
N LEU A 252 -6.13 13.16 15.36
CA LEU A 252 -6.99 13.34 16.53
C LEU A 252 -6.55 12.51 17.74
N GLY A 253 -5.94 11.34 17.51
CA GLY A 253 -5.49 10.42 18.56
C GLY A 253 -4.16 10.78 19.23
N LYS A 254 -3.46 11.83 18.78
CA LYS A 254 -2.20 12.27 19.39
C LYS A 254 -2.48 13.14 20.62
N ASP A 255 -1.73 12.92 21.70
CA ASP A 255 -1.83 13.76 22.92
C ASP A 255 -1.57 15.25 22.62
N ALA A 256 -0.72 15.53 21.63
CA ALA A 256 -0.37 16.88 21.17
C ALA A 256 -1.33 17.45 20.10
N ALA A 257 -2.45 16.78 19.80
CA ALA A 257 -3.43 17.28 18.84
C ALA A 257 -3.98 18.65 19.28
N THR A 258 -3.97 19.60 18.35
CA THR A 258 -4.50 20.95 18.59
C THR A 258 -5.89 21.09 18.00
N PHE A 259 -6.84 21.48 18.84
CA PHE A 259 -8.24 21.69 18.48
C PHE A 259 -8.57 23.18 18.45
N LEU A 260 -9.48 23.58 17.55
CA LEU A 260 -10.02 24.94 17.58
C LEU A 260 -10.91 25.14 18.81
N TRP A 261 -10.91 26.36 19.34
CA TRP A 261 -11.79 26.75 20.45
C TRP A 261 -13.04 27.45 19.89
N ILE A 262 -14.20 26.89 20.19
CA ILE A 262 -15.51 27.33 19.72
C ILE A 262 -16.26 27.98 20.89
N ARG A 263 -16.72 29.21 20.68
CA ARG A 263 -17.54 29.92 21.66
C ARG A 263 -18.85 29.18 21.91
N MET A 264 -19.11 28.89 23.18
CA MET A 264 -20.36 28.27 23.59
C MET A 264 -21.50 29.29 23.63
N PRO A 265 -22.75 28.85 23.40
CA PRO A 265 -23.94 29.68 23.61
C PRO A 265 -24.05 30.23 25.04
N ALA A 266 -24.80 31.32 25.20
CA ALA A 266 -24.87 32.05 26.48
C ALA A 266 -25.43 31.21 27.63
N GLU A 267 -26.29 30.22 27.36
CA GLU A 267 -26.83 29.30 28.34
C GLU A 267 -25.78 28.39 28.99
N TYR A 268 -24.60 28.25 28.39
CA TYR A 268 -23.44 27.55 28.97
C TYR A 268 -22.55 28.49 29.79
N ASP A 269 -22.85 29.79 29.84
CA ASP A 269 -22.14 30.80 30.64
C ASP A 269 -23.07 31.55 31.61
N ALA A 270 -24.25 30.98 31.90
CA ALA A 270 -25.19 31.56 32.86
C ALA A 270 -24.52 31.75 34.24
N PRO A 271 -24.99 32.72 35.07
CA PRO A 271 -24.38 33.01 36.37
C PRO A 271 -24.20 31.72 37.19
N ASN A 272 -22.97 31.48 37.66
CA ASN A 272 -22.53 30.30 38.43
C ASN A 272 -22.31 28.99 37.65
N THR A 273 -22.42 28.96 36.32
CA THR A 273 -22.04 27.76 35.56
C THR A 273 -20.53 27.63 35.54
N THR A 274 -20.00 26.52 36.05
CA THR A 274 -18.59 26.16 36.00
C THR A 274 -18.22 25.55 34.63
N GLN A 275 -16.93 25.52 34.30
CA GLN A 275 -16.44 24.85 33.09
C GLN A 275 -16.78 23.36 33.08
N GLN A 276 -16.76 22.71 34.25
CA GLN A 276 -17.09 21.29 34.40
C GLN A 276 -18.58 21.02 34.16
N GLU A 277 -19.47 21.88 34.66
CA GLU A 277 -20.91 21.77 34.39
C GLU A 277 -21.22 22.05 32.92
N ALA A 278 -20.57 23.05 32.31
CA ALA A 278 -20.72 23.33 30.89
C ALA A 278 -20.26 22.14 30.01
N LEU A 279 -19.13 21.52 30.38
CA LEU A 279 -18.61 20.32 29.72
C LEU A 279 -19.58 19.14 29.85
N ALA A 280 -20.03 18.82 31.07
CA ALA A 280 -20.96 17.73 31.33
C ALA A 280 -22.29 17.93 30.60
N ARG A 281 -22.80 19.18 30.57
CA ARG A 281 -24.03 19.52 29.85
C ARG A 281 -23.88 19.33 28.35
N PHE A 282 -22.76 19.77 27.75
CA PHE A 282 -22.53 19.63 26.31
C PHE A 282 -22.37 18.16 25.91
N ASN A 283 -21.52 17.41 26.61
CA ASN A 283 -21.30 15.98 26.31
C ASN A 283 -22.55 15.14 26.63
N GLY A 284 -23.43 15.59 27.53
CA GLY A 284 -24.71 14.93 27.81
C GLY A 284 -25.78 15.08 26.73
N LEU A 285 -25.53 15.84 25.65
CA LEU A 285 -26.47 15.99 24.53
C LEU A 285 -26.54 14.74 23.63
N THR A 286 -25.52 13.89 23.69
CA THR A 286 -25.35 12.75 22.79
C THR A 286 -24.53 11.66 23.46
N GLU A 287 -24.82 10.40 23.15
CA GLU A 287 -24.00 9.26 23.60
C GLU A 287 -22.80 9.02 22.67
N ASP A 288 -22.76 9.64 21.48
CA ASP A 288 -21.67 9.46 20.51
C ASP A 288 -20.41 10.24 20.94
N PRO A 289 -19.29 9.55 21.25
CA PRO A 289 -18.04 10.20 21.62
C PRO A 289 -17.47 11.13 20.54
N GLU A 290 -17.80 10.95 19.26
CA GLU A 290 -17.35 11.85 18.19
C GLU A 290 -17.96 13.26 18.29
N ASP A 291 -19.03 13.41 19.07
CA ASP A 291 -19.70 14.69 19.34
C ASP A 291 -19.40 15.24 20.75
N HIS A 292 -18.50 14.59 21.49
CA HIS A 292 -18.03 15.11 22.78
C HIS A 292 -16.89 16.09 22.58
N THR A 293 -16.79 17.06 23.49
CA THR A 293 -15.61 17.93 23.62
C THR A 293 -14.77 17.47 24.80
N ARG A 294 -13.44 17.59 24.70
CA ARG A 294 -12.50 17.19 25.75
C ARG A 294 -12.39 18.25 26.85
N ALA A 295 -12.47 19.52 26.49
CA ALA A 295 -12.19 20.62 27.42
C ALA A 295 -13.06 21.85 27.17
N VAL A 296 -13.36 22.55 28.26
CA VAL A 296 -14.00 23.87 28.27
C VAL A 296 -13.08 24.85 28.99
N ARG A 297 -12.86 26.03 28.40
CA ARG A 297 -12.08 27.13 28.99
C ARG A 297 -12.89 28.43 29.05
N LYS A 298 -12.39 29.42 29.76
CA LYS A 298 -12.92 30.79 29.68
C LYS A 298 -12.26 31.51 28.51
N GLY A 299 -13.08 32.09 27.63
CA GLY A 299 -12.60 32.92 26.53
C GLY A 299 -12.01 34.26 27.01
N ALA A 300 -11.26 34.92 26.13
CA ALA A 300 -10.69 36.24 26.45
C ALA A 300 -11.80 37.28 26.65
N ALA A 301 -11.85 37.88 27.85
CA ALA A 301 -12.81 38.91 28.19
C ALA A 301 -12.58 40.18 27.34
N ARG A 302 -13.60 40.63 26.60
CA ARG A 302 -13.53 41.90 25.83
C ARG A 302 -13.81 43.12 26.71
N THR A 303 -14.43 42.93 27.87
CA THR A 303 -14.70 43.95 28.88
C THR A 303 -14.56 43.36 30.28
N ARG A 304 -14.47 44.20 31.31
CA ARG A 304 -14.33 43.78 32.72
C ARG A 304 -15.53 42.97 33.27
N THR A 305 -16.60 42.83 32.49
CA THR A 305 -17.88 42.22 32.88
C THR A 305 -18.40 41.17 31.89
N SER A 306 -17.65 40.84 30.82
CA SER A 306 -18.05 39.79 29.87
C SER A 306 -17.13 38.57 30.00
N SER A 307 -17.69 37.48 30.52
CA SER A 307 -17.12 36.14 30.31
C SER A 307 -17.92 35.41 29.24
N PHE A 308 -17.31 34.39 28.65
CA PHE A 308 -18.01 33.33 27.94
C PHE A 308 -17.16 32.07 28.04
N HIS A 309 -17.80 30.91 27.96
CA HIS A 309 -17.10 29.65 27.79
C HIS A 309 -16.77 29.41 26.32
N GLU A 310 -15.59 28.83 26.09
CA GLU A 310 -15.21 28.21 24.83
C GLU A 310 -14.99 26.73 25.09
N ARG A 311 -15.38 25.88 24.14
CA ARG A 311 -15.05 24.45 24.15
C ARG A 311 -14.07 24.13 23.02
N GLU A 312 -13.31 23.05 23.16
CA GLU A 312 -12.62 22.48 22.00
C GLU A 312 -13.66 21.99 20.97
N GLU A 313 -13.33 22.07 19.68
CA GLU A 313 -14.09 21.41 18.63
C GLU A 313 -14.20 19.90 18.92
N THR A 314 -15.31 19.29 18.56
CA THR A 314 -15.49 17.84 18.71
C THR A 314 -14.66 17.10 17.64
N PRO A 315 -14.36 15.80 17.81
CA PRO A 315 -13.74 15.00 16.75
C PRO A 315 -14.46 15.12 15.41
N ARG A 316 -15.80 15.09 15.40
CA ARG A 316 -16.60 15.27 14.17
C ARG A 316 -16.39 16.64 13.53
N GLU A 317 -16.38 17.70 14.33
CA GLU A 317 -16.13 19.06 13.85
C GLU A 317 -14.72 19.22 13.28
N ALA A 318 -13.71 18.66 13.96
CA ALA A 318 -12.33 18.64 13.50
C ALA A 318 -12.19 17.91 12.16
N ARG A 319 -12.81 16.72 12.01
CA ARG A 319 -12.84 15.97 10.73
C ARG A 319 -13.48 16.78 9.62
N ALA A 320 -14.61 17.44 9.89
CA ALA A 320 -15.31 18.28 8.94
C ALA A 320 -14.50 19.53 8.54
N ARG A 321 -13.72 20.09 9.47
CA ARG A 321 -12.78 21.18 9.21
C ARG A 321 -11.62 20.74 8.34
N MET A 322 -10.92 19.65 8.69
CA MET A 322 -9.79 19.10 7.94
C MET A 322 -10.15 18.78 6.48
N GLU A 323 -11.41 18.43 6.23
CA GLU A 323 -11.95 18.19 4.88
C GLU A 323 -11.95 19.45 3.98
N ARG A 324 -12.01 20.65 4.57
CA ARG A 324 -12.21 21.93 3.85
C ARG A 324 -11.07 22.91 4.03
N ASP A 325 -10.35 22.84 5.14
CA ASP A 325 -9.25 23.75 5.45
C ASP A 325 -7.98 23.31 4.74
N GLN A 326 -7.61 24.02 3.67
CA GLN A 326 -6.42 23.71 2.86
C GLN A 326 -5.11 23.75 3.66
N ARG A 327 -5.08 24.40 4.83
CA ARG A 327 -3.90 24.42 5.71
C ARG A 327 -3.61 23.06 6.32
N GLU A 328 -4.63 22.18 6.39
CA GLU A 328 -4.52 20.81 6.88
C GLU A 328 -4.16 19.82 5.76
N TRP A 329 -4.09 20.27 4.51
CA TRP A 329 -3.82 19.40 3.37
C TRP A 329 -2.32 19.22 3.17
N GLY A 330 -1.90 17.97 2.98
CA GLY A 330 -0.50 17.60 2.85
C GLY A 330 -0.06 17.58 1.38
N ALA A 331 1.22 17.86 1.12
CA ALA A 331 1.80 17.59 -0.19
C ALA A 331 1.72 16.09 -0.48
N ASN A 332 1.21 15.74 -1.67
CA ASN A 332 1.14 14.34 -2.10
C ASN A 332 2.56 13.76 -2.17
N SER A 333 2.78 12.69 -1.42
CA SER A 333 4.06 12.00 -1.37
C SER A 333 4.33 11.14 -2.61
N TYR A 334 3.31 10.96 -3.46
CA TYR A 334 3.21 10.04 -4.58
C TYR A 334 3.38 8.55 -4.22
N HIS A 335 3.48 8.24 -2.93
CA HIS A 335 3.33 6.89 -2.41
C HIS A 335 1.90 6.42 -2.69
N SER A 336 1.72 5.28 -3.34
CA SER A 336 0.45 4.76 -3.87
C SER A 336 -0.05 5.42 -5.16
N ALA A 337 0.62 6.44 -5.74
CA ALA A 337 0.10 7.16 -6.91
C ALA A 337 -0.19 6.24 -8.11
N ILE A 338 0.60 5.16 -8.25
CA ILE A 338 0.42 4.12 -9.26
C ILE A 338 -0.99 3.49 -9.17
N LEU A 339 -1.50 3.31 -7.95
CA LEU A 339 -2.76 2.63 -7.65
C LEU A 339 -3.99 3.54 -7.70
N ARG A 340 -3.80 4.87 -7.66
CA ARG A 340 -4.91 5.84 -7.58
C ARG A 340 -5.68 6.05 -8.89
N SER A 341 -5.22 5.47 -10.00
CA SER A 341 -5.92 5.55 -11.29
C SER A 341 -6.37 4.17 -11.78
N PRO A 342 -7.68 3.98 -12.03
CA PRO A 342 -8.19 2.80 -12.72
C PRO A 342 -7.57 2.57 -14.10
N GLU A 343 -7.10 3.64 -14.77
CA GLU A 343 -6.42 3.48 -16.06
C GLU A 343 -5.03 2.90 -15.91
N ASN A 344 -4.26 3.27 -14.88
CA ASN A 344 -2.98 2.61 -14.63
C ASN A 344 -3.18 1.09 -14.46
N GLN A 345 -4.25 0.71 -13.74
CA GLN A 345 -4.60 -0.70 -13.53
C GLN A 345 -5.04 -1.38 -14.83
N ARG A 346 -5.88 -0.71 -15.63
CA ARG A 346 -6.39 -1.22 -16.91
C ARG A 346 -5.29 -1.42 -17.95
N TRP A 347 -4.35 -0.48 -18.03
CA TRP A 347 -3.36 -0.43 -19.10
C TRP A 347 -2.07 -1.17 -18.76
N VAL A 348 -1.72 -1.28 -17.48
CA VAL A 348 -0.44 -1.87 -17.05
C VAL A 348 -0.66 -3.07 -16.14
N THR A 349 -1.29 -2.89 -14.97
CA THR A 349 -1.39 -3.96 -13.97
C THR A 349 -2.12 -5.19 -14.49
N ALA A 350 -3.21 -5.00 -15.23
CA ALA A 350 -3.95 -6.09 -15.85
C ALA A 350 -3.11 -6.91 -16.85
N MET A 351 -2.00 -6.38 -17.35
CA MET A 351 -1.10 -7.03 -18.31
C MET A 351 0.06 -7.79 -17.64
N ASP A 352 0.22 -7.65 -16.33
CA ASP A 352 1.30 -8.26 -15.56
C ASP A 352 0.80 -9.29 -14.54
N ILE A 353 -0.51 -9.33 -14.26
CA ILE A 353 -1.09 -10.38 -13.43
C ILE A 353 -1.07 -11.73 -14.16
N ALA A 354 -0.80 -12.82 -13.44
CA ALA A 354 -1.17 -14.13 -13.92
C ALA A 354 -2.69 -14.31 -13.89
N ILE A 355 -3.19 -14.97 -14.93
CA ILE A 355 -4.52 -15.55 -14.96
C ILE A 355 -4.38 -17.07 -14.89
N GLY A 356 -5.24 -17.71 -14.11
CA GLY A 356 -5.09 -19.14 -13.84
C GLY A 356 -6.19 -19.63 -12.90
N GLN A 357 -5.82 -20.50 -11.97
CA GLN A 357 -6.74 -20.98 -10.95
C GLN A 357 -7.04 -19.89 -9.93
N ALA A 358 -8.32 -19.70 -9.61
CA ALA A 358 -8.71 -19.03 -8.37
C ALA A 358 -9.88 -19.77 -7.74
N HIS A 359 -9.65 -21.02 -7.36
CA HIS A 359 -10.66 -21.90 -6.75
C HIS A 359 -11.36 -21.25 -5.57
N CYS A 360 -10.62 -20.45 -4.78
CA CYS A 360 -11.17 -19.66 -3.69
C CYS A 360 -12.20 -18.60 -4.12
N LEU A 361 -12.08 -18.06 -5.34
CA LEU A 361 -13.01 -17.08 -5.89
C LEU A 361 -14.15 -17.75 -6.67
N ASP A 362 -13.92 -18.93 -7.27
CA ASP A 362 -14.95 -19.72 -7.97
C ASP A 362 -16.00 -20.29 -7.04
N ASP A 363 -15.62 -20.53 -5.78
CA ASP A 363 -16.48 -21.11 -4.77
C ASP A 363 -17.05 -20.02 -3.88
N PRO A 364 -18.34 -19.65 -4.02
CA PRO A 364 -18.93 -18.55 -3.24
C PRO A 364 -18.81 -18.74 -1.73
N ARG A 365 -18.90 -20.00 -1.26
CA ARG A 365 -18.83 -20.32 0.17
C ARG A 365 -17.42 -20.08 0.72
N MET A 366 -16.39 -20.47 -0.05
CA MET A 366 -15.01 -20.18 0.32
C MET A 366 -14.68 -18.70 0.18
N ARG A 367 -15.17 -18.04 -0.87
CA ARG A 367 -14.97 -16.61 -1.07
C ARG A 367 -15.54 -15.80 0.09
N GLU A 368 -16.76 -16.10 0.53
CA GLU A 368 -17.40 -15.43 1.66
C GLU A 368 -16.58 -15.54 2.94
N VAL A 369 -16.12 -16.75 3.31
CA VAL A 369 -15.32 -16.90 4.53
C VAL A 369 -13.95 -16.24 4.39
N LEU A 370 -13.29 -16.32 3.24
CA LEU A 370 -11.97 -15.72 3.01
C LEU A 370 -12.03 -14.18 3.04
N VAL A 371 -13.09 -13.59 2.46
CA VAL A 371 -13.33 -12.14 2.55
C VAL A 371 -13.62 -11.73 4.00
N ALA A 372 -14.42 -12.52 4.72
CA ALA A 372 -14.77 -12.18 6.09
C ALA A 372 -13.56 -12.26 7.05
N ILE A 373 -12.66 -13.24 6.89
CA ILE A 373 -11.44 -13.33 7.72
C ILE A 373 -10.32 -12.38 7.28
N ALA A 374 -10.40 -11.80 6.08
CA ALA A 374 -9.43 -10.82 5.61
C ALA A 374 -9.47 -9.53 6.44
N ASP A 375 -10.63 -9.19 7.02
CA ASP A 375 -10.69 -8.24 8.11
C ASP A 375 -10.36 -8.96 9.42
N TRP A 376 -9.10 -8.89 9.82
CA TRP A 376 -8.61 -9.55 11.03
C TRP A 376 -9.17 -8.94 12.32
N LYS A 377 -9.75 -7.72 12.26
CA LYS A 377 -10.27 -6.97 13.40
C LYS A 377 -11.68 -7.46 13.79
N MET A 378 -11.77 -8.72 14.19
CA MET A 378 -13.02 -9.33 14.60
C MET A 378 -13.21 -9.20 16.10
N ASP A 379 -14.31 -8.57 16.52
CA ASP A 379 -14.82 -8.75 17.88
C ASP A 379 -15.50 -10.13 18.02
N LYS A 380 -15.96 -10.46 19.22
CA LYS A 380 -16.63 -11.75 19.48
C LYS A 380 -17.86 -11.96 18.59
N THR A 381 -18.66 -10.91 18.37
CA THR A 381 -19.90 -11.00 17.61
C THR A 381 -19.61 -11.32 16.15
N LEU A 382 -18.65 -10.62 15.55
CA LEU A 382 -18.25 -10.83 14.17
C LEU A 382 -17.58 -12.20 14.01
N PHE A 383 -16.70 -12.61 14.94
CA PHE A 383 -16.10 -13.94 14.91
C PHE A 383 -17.16 -15.06 14.94
N ASP A 384 -18.17 -14.94 15.79
CA ASP A 384 -19.28 -15.91 15.85
C ASP A 384 -20.08 -15.94 14.54
N GLN A 385 -20.24 -14.81 13.85
CA GLN A 385 -20.88 -14.76 12.52
C GLN A 385 -20.01 -15.46 11.47
N VAL A 386 -18.70 -15.18 11.46
CA VAL A 386 -17.74 -15.81 10.56
C VAL A 386 -17.70 -17.33 10.74
N GLY A 387 -17.71 -17.81 12.00
CA GLY A 387 -17.73 -19.23 12.33
C GLY A 387 -18.99 -19.99 11.84
N ARG A 388 -20.07 -19.27 11.52
CA ARG A 388 -21.31 -19.83 10.95
C ARG A 388 -21.34 -19.81 9.42
N LEU A 389 -20.36 -19.18 8.76
CA LEU A 389 -20.32 -19.13 7.30
C LEU A 389 -20.14 -20.55 6.72
N PRO A 390 -20.82 -20.90 5.61
CA PRO A 390 -20.77 -22.25 5.05
C PRO A 390 -19.36 -22.73 4.69
N GLY A 391 -18.45 -21.81 4.35
CA GLY A 391 -17.06 -22.10 4.02
C GLY A 391 -16.17 -22.38 5.24
N TRP A 392 -16.58 -22.01 6.46
CA TRP A 392 -15.73 -22.12 7.66
C TRP A 392 -15.25 -23.55 7.92
N SER A 393 -16.17 -24.52 7.87
CA SER A 393 -15.88 -25.94 8.11
C SER A 393 -14.87 -26.57 7.11
N ARG A 394 -14.59 -25.88 6.01
CA ARG A 394 -13.66 -26.32 4.96
C ARG A 394 -12.25 -25.76 5.14
N LEU A 395 -12.07 -24.79 6.03
CA LEU A 395 -10.74 -24.36 6.45
C LEU A 395 -10.08 -25.50 7.24
N SER A 396 -8.76 -25.65 7.10
CA SER A 396 -8.01 -26.61 7.92
C SER A 396 -8.12 -26.25 9.40
N ALA A 397 -7.87 -27.22 10.29
CA ALA A 397 -7.89 -26.98 11.73
C ALA A 397 -6.92 -25.86 12.12
N GLU A 398 -5.73 -25.84 11.52
CA GLU A 398 -4.69 -24.84 11.72
C GLU A 398 -5.17 -23.45 11.28
N ALA A 399 -5.85 -23.36 10.13
CA ALA A 399 -6.41 -22.10 9.65
C ALA A 399 -7.51 -21.57 10.57
N GLN A 400 -8.41 -22.44 11.06
CA GLN A 400 -9.44 -22.05 12.03
C GLN A 400 -8.83 -21.58 13.36
N LEU A 401 -7.77 -22.25 13.83
CA LEU A 401 -7.01 -21.84 15.02
C LEU A 401 -6.34 -20.48 14.83
N LEU A 402 -5.72 -20.25 13.66
CA LEU A 402 -5.09 -18.96 13.35
C LEU A 402 -6.12 -17.83 13.34
N VAL A 403 -7.28 -18.02 12.70
CA VAL A 403 -8.34 -17.00 12.68
C VAL A 403 -8.86 -16.72 14.09
N ARG A 404 -9.04 -17.77 14.91
CA ARG A 404 -9.42 -17.60 16.32
C ARG A 404 -8.37 -16.81 17.10
N ALA A 405 -7.08 -17.11 16.90
CA ALA A 405 -6.00 -16.40 17.57
C ALA A 405 -5.94 -14.92 17.15
N SER A 406 -6.14 -14.61 15.86
CA SER A 406 -6.23 -13.22 15.36
C SER A 406 -7.41 -12.46 15.98
N HIS A 407 -8.58 -13.11 16.10
CA HIS A 407 -9.72 -12.55 16.82
C HIS A 407 -9.36 -12.25 18.29
N LEU A 408 -8.77 -13.20 19.02
CA LEU A 408 -8.39 -12.99 20.42
C LEU A 408 -7.31 -11.91 20.60
N TYR A 409 -6.42 -11.77 19.63
CA TYR A 409 -5.46 -10.67 19.60
C TYR A 409 -6.16 -9.32 19.50
N TYR A 410 -7.14 -9.19 18.60
CA TYR A 410 -7.91 -7.95 18.46
C TYR A 410 -8.79 -7.68 19.69
N ASP A 411 -9.54 -8.67 20.16
CA ASP A 411 -10.51 -8.54 21.25
C ASP A 411 -9.86 -8.35 22.63
N LYS A 412 -8.69 -8.98 22.86
CA LYS A 412 -8.08 -9.08 24.20
C LYS A 412 -6.59 -8.74 24.27
N GLY A 413 -5.96 -8.37 23.15
CA GLY A 413 -4.51 -8.16 23.09
C GLY A 413 -3.69 -9.44 23.31
N THR A 414 -4.30 -10.62 23.19
CA THR A 414 -3.61 -11.90 23.42
C THR A 414 -2.91 -12.36 22.15
N PHE A 415 -1.58 -12.38 22.14
CA PHE A 415 -0.81 -12.86 21.00
C PHE A 415 -1.05 -14.35 20.72
N PRO A 416 -1.04 -14.76 19.44
CA PRO A 416 -1.05 -16.18 19.07
C PRO A 416 0.14 -16.92 19.71
N PRO A 417 -0.04 -18.18 20.14
CA PRO A 417 1.06 -18.95 20.72
C PRO A 417 2.10 -19.33 19.66
N SER A 418 3.34 -19.53 20.09
CA SER A 418 4.49 -19.70 19.18
C SER A 418 4.49 -21.02 18.40
N ASP A 419 3.72 -22.01 18.87
CA ASP A 419 3.48 -23.28 18.16
C ASP A 419 2.51 -23.10 16.98
N LEU A 420 1.61 -22.11 17.05
CA LEU A 420 0.71 -21.73 15.97
C LEU A 420 1.35 -20.73 15.01
N VAL A 421 2.07 -19.73 15.55
CA VAL A 421 2.80 -18.72 14.78
C VAL A 421 4.26 -18.75 15.20
N SER A 422 5.07 -19.45 14.41
CA SER A 422 6.51 -19.57 14.66
C SER A 422 7.20 -18.20 14.73
N LEU A 423 7.99 -18.00 15.77
CA LEU A 423 8.91 -16.86 15.90
C LEU A 423 10.27 -17.13 15.26
N THR A 424 10.49 -18.33 14.73
CA THR A 424 11.70 -18.65 13.97
C THR A 424 11.60 -18.04 12.58
N PRO A 425 12.58 -17.22 12.15
CA PRO A 425 12.59 -16.68 10.81
C PRO A 425 12.60 -17.78 9.75
N PRO A 426 11.95 -17.57 8.59
CA PRO A 426 11.91 -18.59 7.53
C PRO A 426 13.29 -18.96 6.99
N SER A 427 13.44 -20.18 6.46
CA SER A 427 14.74 -20.67 5.96
C SER A 427 15.33 -19.86 4.80
N LEU A 428 14.47 -19.19 4.01
CA LEU A 428 14.89 -18.33 2.90
C LEU A 428 15.43 -16.96 3.34
N LEU A 429 15.31 -16.60 4.62
CA LEU A 429 15.94 -15.38 5.13
C LEU A 429 17.45 -15.61 5.26
N ALA A 430 18.23 -14.91 4.44
CA ALA A 430 19.68 -14.99 4.45
C ALA A 430 20.28 -14.08 5.53
N GLY A 431 21.25 -14.61 6.29
CA GLY A 431 21.90 -13.94 7.41
C GLY A 431 22.00 -14.82 8.66
N ASN A 432 22.73 -14.37 9.67
CA ASN A 432 22.84 -15.10 10.93
C ASN A 432 21.60 -14.81 11.80
N SER A 433 20.63 -15.72 11.78
CA SER A 433 19.50 -15.68 12.72
C SER A 433 20.01 -15.74 14.16
N LYS A 434 19.92 -14.62 14.89
CA LYS A 434 19.91 -14.72 16.36
C LYS A 434 18.61 -15.41 16.76
N LYS A 435 18.73 -16.48 17.55
CA LYS A 435 17.61 -17.09 18.28
C LYS A 435 16.79 -15.96 18.91
N GLY A 436 15.50 -15.90 18.59
CA GLY A 436 14.59 -14.83 18.94
C GLY A 436 14.67 -14.44 20.42
N GLY A 437 15.16 -13.23 20.68
CA GLY A 437 14.72 -12.47 21.84
C GLY A 437 13.45 -11.74 21.40
N ALA A 438 12.38 -11.90 22.16
CA ALA A 438 11.12 -11.18 21.96
C ALA A 438 11.40 -9.68 21.75
N LEU A 439 10.76 -9.10 20.73
CA LEU A 439 10.61 -7.66 20.58
C LEU A 439 9.67 -7.12 21.66
#